data_AF-A0A2V1C2B0-F1
#
_entry.id   AF-A0A2V1C2B0-F1
#
_cell.length_a   1.000
_cell.length_b   1.000
_cell.length_c   1.000
_cell.angle_alpha   90.00
_cell.angle_beta   90.00
_cell.angle_gamma   90.00
#
_symmetry.space_group_name_H-M   'P 1'
#
loop_
_entity.id
_entity.type
_entity.pdbx_description
1 polymer ?
#
loop_
_entity_poly.entity_id
_entity_poly.type
_entity_poly.pdbx_seq_one_letter_code
_entity_poly.pdbx_strand_id
1 'polypeptide(L)'
;MLEGCWRGVSIRGGKSSSQPRGILPVICWGHRKLPKQKGIITFVLGANRQRPLAGVLHNAVFNTTRRCRGQMLYVVPPFLGAYLVMDWAEKKNRWLNSKEGRLATEESEE
;
A
#
# COMPACT_ATOMS: atom_id res chain seq x y z
N MET A 1 36.54 -41.93 1.75
CA MET A 1 36.42 -43.27 2.38
C MET A 1 36.49 -43.02 3.88
N LEU A 2 35.42 -42.71 4.61
CA LEU A 2 34.08 -43.30 4.75
C LEU A 2 33.10 -42.14 5.05
N GLU A 3 32.14 -41.80 4.19
CA GLU A 3 30.78 -42.37 4.13
C GLU A 3 30.21 -42.79 5.49
N GLY A 4 29.22 -42.06 6.02
CA GLY A 4 28.72 -42.35 7.37
C GLY A 4 27.50 -41.57 7.85
N CYS A 5 26.40 -41.67 7.11
CA CYS A 5 25.04 -41.68 7.65
C CYS A 5 24.48 -40.35 8.20
N TRP A 6 23.85 -39.62 7.27
CA TRP A 6 22.58 -38.97 7.52
C TRP A 6 21.66 -39.87 8.37
N ARG A 7 21.44 -39.52 9.65
CA ARG A 7 20.27 -40.00 10.41
C ARG A 7 19.35 -38.82 10.65
N GLY A 8 18.20 -38.89 9.99
CA GLY A 8 17.13 -37.92 10.13
C GLY A 8 16.62 -37.86 11.56
N VAL A 9 16.48 -36.63 12.07
CA VAL A 9 15.53 -36.34 13.14
C VAL A 9 14.27 -35.81 12.47
N SER A 10 13.32 -36.74 12.28
CA SER A 10 11.91 -36.43 12.09
C SER A 10 11.43 -35.63 13.30
N ILE A 11 11.46 -34.30 13.22
CA ILE A 11 10.68 -33.45 14.15
C ILE A 11 9.31 -33.26 13.54
N ARG A 12 8.48 -34.31 13.60
CA ARG A 12 7.02 -34.18 13.57
C ARG A 12 6.65 -33.38 14.83
N GLY A 13 6.59 -32.06 14.67
CA GLY A 13 6.06 -31.18 15.71
C GLY A 13 4.59 -31.50 15.89
N GLY A 14 4.25 -32.17 17.00
CA GLY A 14 2.88 -32.46 17.38
C GLY A 14 2.03 -31.19 17.39
N LYS A 15 0.80 -31.30 16.89
CA LYS A 15 -0.25 -30.30 17.14
C LYS A 15 -0.58 -30.41 18.63
N SER A 16 -0.20 -29.42 19.44
CA SER A 16 -0.78 -29.25 20.77
C SER A 16 -2.28 -29.07 20.59
N SER A 17 -3.07 -29.97 21.17
CA SER A 17 -4.53 -30.13 20.98
C SER A 17 -5.40 -28.98 21.50
N SER A 18 -4.82 -27.82 21.86
CA SER A 18 -5.51 -26.70 22.52
C SER A 18 -5.49 -25.40 21.73
N GLN A 19 -5.72 -25.42 20.41
CA GLN A 19 -5.82 -24.18 19.63
C GLN A 19 -7.22 -24.01 19.01
N PRO A 20 -7.96 -22.94 19.36
CA PRO A 20 -9.23 -22.62 18.71
C PRO A 20 -8.99 -22.28 17.23
N ARG A 21 -9.90 -22.74 16.37
CA ARG A 21 -9.92 -22.39 14.94
C ARG A 21 -10.79 -21.16 14.74
N GLY A 22 -10.18 -20.06 14.29
CA GLY A 22 -10.88 -18.83 13.94
C GLY A 22 -10.15 -17.59 14.47
N ILE A 23 -9.66 -16.77 13.53
CA ILE A 23 -8.97 -15.48 13.69
C ILE A 23 -7.64 -15.62 14.47
N LEU A 24 -6.52 -15.18 13.89
CA LEU A 24 -5.24 -15.09 14.59
C LEU A 24 -5.04 -13.63 15.04
N PRO A 25 -5.64 -13.18 16.15
CA PRO A 25 -5.35 -11.86 16.69
C PRO A 25 -3.96 -11.92 17.34
N VAL A 26 -3.04 -11.12 16.80
CA VAL A 26 -1.74 -10.76 17.38
C VAL A 26 -0.87 -11.95 17.82
N ILE A 27 0.01 -12.36 16.92
CA ILE A 27 1.12 -13.27 17.23
C ILE A 27 2.07 -12.55 18.20
N CYS A 28 2.17 -13.04 19.44
CA CYS A 28 3.13 -12.54 20.43
C CYS A 28 4.57 -13.04 20.15
N TRP A 29 5.55 -12.41 20.79
CA TRP A 29 6.96 -12.79 20.69
C TRP A 29 7.15 -14.29 20.99
N GLY A 30 7.84 -15.00 20.09
CA GLY A 30 8.13 -16.44 20.24
C GLY A 30 7.02 -17.41 19.86
N HIS A 31 5.92 -16.95 19.27
CA HIS A 31 4.78 -17.81 18.93
C HIS A 31 5.08 -18.81 17.78
N ARG A 32 4.79 -20.08 18.03
CA ARG A 32 5.18 -21.24 17.20
C ARG A 32 4.40 -21.42 15.89
N LYS A 33 3.32 -20.66 15.65
CA LYS A 33 2.56 -20.77 14.39
C LYS A 33 3.22 -20.07 13.20
N LEU A 34 4.33 -19.35 13.41
CA LEU A 34 5.13 -18.79 12.33
C LEU A 34 5.86 -19.89 11.54
N PRO A 35 6.07 -19.71 10.22
CA PRO A 35 6.89 -20.63 9.45
C PRO A 35 8.30 -20.70 10.04
N LYS A 36 8.85 -21.92 10.18
CA LYS A 36 10.19 -22.13 10.74
C LYS A 36 11.23 -21.55 9.77
N GLN A 37 11.94 -20.51 10.19
CA GLN A 37 13.05 -19.91 9.43
C GLN A 37 14.37 -20.53 9.90
N LYS A 38 15.23 -20.93 8.95
CA LYS A 38 16.59 -21.44 9.21
C LYS A 38 17.54 -20.83 8.19
N GLY A 39 18.76 -20.46 8.60
CA GLY A 39 19.83 -20.01 7.69
C GLY A 39 19.80 -18.54 7.26
N ILE A 40 18.95 -17.70 7.85
CA ILE A 40 18.94 -16.25 7.60
C ILE A 40 19.78 -15.57 8.68
N ILE A 41 20.81 -14.82 8.27
CA ILE A 41 21.68 -14.05 9.16
C ILE A 41 21.47 -12.57 8.87
N THR A 42 21.01 -11.80 9.86
CA THR A 42 20.76 -10.36 9.74
C THR A 42 21.77 -9.56 10.54
N PHE A 43 22.44 -8.62 9.90
CA PHE A 43 23.38 -7.70 10.54
C PHE A 43 22.78 -6.30 10.63
N VAL A 44 22.99 -5.62 11.75
CA VAL A 44 22.48 -4.25 11.98
C VAL A 44 23.54 -3.44 12.73
N LEU A 45 23.71 -2.17 12.36
CA LEU A 45 24.51 -1.20 13.12
C LEU A 45 23.64 -0.43 14.10
N GLY A 46 24.13 -0.20 15.32
CA GLY A 46 23.42 0.62 16.31
C GLY A 46 23.15 2.04 15.82
N ALA A 47 21.97 2.57 16.14
CA ALA A 47 21.49 3.87 15.63
C ALA A 47 22.44 5.04 15.94
N ASN A 48 23.08 5.02 17.11
CA ASN A 48 24.03 6.07 17.54
C ASN A 48 25.29 6.16 16.67
N ARG A 49 25.59 5.13 15.88
CA ARG A 49 26.73 5.10 14.95
C ARG A 49 26.34 5.47 13.51
N GLN A 50 25.06 5.61 13.22
CA GLN A 50 24.57 6.00 11.90
C GLN A 50 24.36 7.52 11.85
N ARG A 51 24.59 8.13 10.68
CA ARG A 51 24.19 9.53 10.42
C ARG A 51 22.74 9.51 9.92
N PRO A 52 21.74 9.90 10.73
CA PRO A 52 20.33 9.60 10.44
C PRO A 52 19.80 10.29 9.18
N LEU A 53 20.38 11.43 8.79
CA LEU A 53 19.96 12.20 7.63
C LEU A 53 20.99 12.22 6.48
N ALA A 54 22.03 11.40 6.55
CA ALA A 54 23.05 11.39 5.51
C ALA A 54 22.44 10.99 4.16
N GLY A 55 22.60 11.86 3.16
CA GLY A 55 22.13 11.63 1.79
C GLY A 55 20.61 11.68 1.60
N VAL A 56 19.84 12.13 2.60
CA VAL A 56 18.36 12.15 2.51
C VAL A 56 17.89 13.01 1.35
N LEU A 57 18.46 14.19 1.11
CA LEU A 57 17.99 15.06 0.02
C LEU A 57 18.15 14.41 -1.36
N HIS A 58 19.35 13.93 -1.66
CA HIS A 58 19.62 13.23 -2.93
C HIS A 58 18.78 11.96 -3.07
N ASN A 59 18.79 11.11 -2.04
CA ASN A 59 18.11 9.81 -2.09
C ASN A 59 16.59 9.95 -2.05
N ALA A 60 16.04 10.90 -1.30
CA ALA A 60 14.61 11.11 -1.20
C ALA A 60 14.04 11.56 -2.55
N VAL A 61 14.64 12.58 -3.19
CA VAL A 61 14.12 13.11 -4.47
C VAL A 61 14.07 12.02 -5.55
N PHE A 62 15.18 11.32 -5.80
CA PHE A 62 15.19 10.30 -6.85
C PHE A 62 14.35 9.07 -6.51
N ASN A 63 14.27 8.69 -5.23
CA ASN A 63 13.45 7.57 -4.77
C ASN A 63 11.95 7.89 -4.80
N THR A 64 11.57 9.11 -4.45
CA THR A 64 10.16 9.54 -4.48
C THR A 64 9.69 9.66 -5.91
N THR A 65 10.45 10.32 -6.80
CA THR A 65 10.07 10.47 -8.21
C THR A 65 9.84 9.12 -8.90
N ARG A 66 10.73 8.14 -8.70
CA ARG A 66 10.54 6.80 -9.31
C ARG A 66 9.30 6.07 -8.77
N ARG A 67 8.95 6.26 -7.49
CA ARG A 67 7.77 5.63 -6.86
C ARG A 67 6.48 6.32 -7.28
N CYS A 68 6.47 7.65 -7.30
CA CYS A 68 5.31 8.46 -7.70
C CYS A 68 4.93 8.19 -9.16
N ARG A 69 5.91 8.01 -10.06
CA ARG A 69 5.64 7.74 -11.48
C ARG A 69 4.81 6.48 -11.70
N GLY A 70 5.01 5.42 -10.91
CA GLY A 70 4.26 4.17 -11.03
C GLY A 70 2.80 4.27 -10.57
N GLN A 71 2.48 5.22 -9.69
CA GLN A 71 1.13 5.42 -9.15
C GLN A 71 0.38 6.56 -9.83
N MET A 72 1.10 7.49 -10.46
CA MET A 72 0.51 8.68 -11.10
C MET A 72 -0.56 8.33 -12.13
N LEU A 73 -0.39 7.25 -12.90
CA LEU A 73 -1.38 6.81 -13.90
C LEU A 73 -2.67 6.24 -13.30
N TYR A 74 -2.66 5.79 -12.05
CA TYR A 74 -3.88 5.31 -11.37
C TYR A 74 -4.60 6.43 -10.63
N VAL A 75 -3.84 7.40 -10.14
CA VAL A 75 -4.34 8.47 -9.29
C VAL A 75 -4.81 9.67 -10.11
N VAL A 76 -4.08 10.06 -11.15
CA VAL A 76 -4.39 11.27 -11.94
C VAL A 76 -5.69 11.15 -12.74
N PRO A 77 -6.00 10.06 -13.45
CA PRO A 77 -7.23 9.97 -14.25
C PRO A 77 -8.53 10.18 -13.45
N PRO A 78 -8.75 9.54 -12.28
CA PRO A 78 -9.98 9.77 -11.52
C PRO A 78 -10.04 11.19 -10.95
N PHE A 79 -8.92 11.78 -10.52
CA PHE A 79 -8.92 13.16 -10.03
C PHE A 79 -9.20 14.18 -11.13
N LEU A 80 -8.61 13.98 -12.32
CA LEU A 80 -8.89 14.82 -13.48
C LEU A 80 -10.36 14.70 -13.90
N GLY A 81 -10.89 13.47 -13.96
CA GLY A 81 -12.31 13.24 -14.25
C GLY A 81 -13.24 13.93 -13.25
N ALA A 82 -12.96 13.80 -11.95
CA ALA A 82 -13.74 14.46 -10.91
C ALA A 82 -13.73 15.99 -11.03
N TYR A 83 -12.56 16.57 -11.33
CA TYR A 83 -12.43 18.02 -11.52
C TYR A 83 -13.23 18.51 -12.72
N LEU A 84 -13.15 17.81 -13.86
CA LEU A 84 -13.89 18.17 -15.06
C LEU A 84 -15.40 18.08 -14.87
N VAL A 85 -15.88 17.04 -14.16
CA VAL A 85 -17.31 16.88 -13.86
C VAL A 85 -17.81 18.00 -12.94
N MET A 86 -17.03 18.37 -11.91
CA MET A 86 -17.40 19.47 -11.02
C MET A 86 -17.43 20.82 -11.75
N ASP A 87 -16.43 21.11 -12.58
CA ASP A 87 -16.38 22.35 -13.36
C ASP A 87 -17.54 22.45 -14.36
N TRP A 88 -17.88 21.34 -15.03
CA TRP A 88 -19.07 21.26 -15.89
C TRP A 88 -20.37 21.50 -15.12
N ALA A 89 -20.52 20.86 -13.95
CA ALA A 89 -21.72 20.99 -13.13
C ALA A 89 -21.91 22.43 -12.63
N GLU A 90 -20.85 23.09 -12.17
CA GLU A 90 -20.91 24.49 -11.74
C GLU A 90 -21.29 25.43 -12.88
N LYS A 91 -20.65 25.29 -14.05
CA LYS A 91 -20.95 26.13 -15.22
C LYS A 91 -22.39 25.92 -15.68
N LYS A 92 -22.85 24.68 -15.74
CA LYS A 92 -24.24 24.37 -16.12
C LYS A 92 -25.24 24.95 -15.12
N ASN A 93 -24.97 24.82 -13.81
CA ASN A 93 -25.82 25.38 -12.77
C ASN A 93 -25.88 26.92 -12.84
N ARG A 94 -24.74 27.59 -13.05
CA ARG A 94 -24.69 29.04 -13.23
C ARG A 94 -25.44 29.49 -14.48
N TRP A 95 -25.31 28.75 -15.59
CA TRP A 95 -26.02 29.06 -16.84
C TRP A 95 -27.54 28.94 -16.68
N LEU A 96 -28.05 27.86 -16.07
CA LEU A 96 -29.49 27.67 -15.85
C LEU A 96 -30.11 28.78 -14.98
N ASN A 97 -29.36 29.31 -14.01
CA ASN A 97 -29.82 30.40 -13.14
C ASN A 97 -29.56 31.81 -13.72
N SER A 98 -29.02 31.90 -14.94
CA SER A 98 -28.81 33.16 -15.64
C SER A 98 -30.02 33.56 -16.48
N LYS A 99 -30.08 34.85 -16.87
CA LYS A 99 -31.20 35.37 -17.68
C LYS A 99 -31.30 34.69 -19.04
N GLU A 100 -30.16 34.52 -19.71
CA GLU A 100 -30.07 33.83 -21.00
C GLU A 100 -30.51 32.36 -20.90
N GLY A 101 -30.20 31.69 -19.79
CA GLY A 101 -30.59 30.29 -19.56
C GLY A 101 -32.10 30.12 -19.32
N ARG A 102 -32.75 31.11 -18.68
CA ARG A 102 -34.21 31.12 -18.53
C ARG A 102 -34.92 31.29 -19.88
N LEU A 103 -34.49 32.27 -20.68
CA LEU A 103 -35.03 32.51 -22.03
C LEU A 103 -34.90 31.28 -22.92
N ALA A 104 -33.74 30.62 -22.92
CA ALA A 104 -33.52 29.40 -23.70
C ALA A 104 -34.31 28.19 -23.19
N THR A 105 -34.74 28.18 -21.93
CA THR A 105 -35.62 27.12 -21.39
C THR A 105 -37.06 27.39 -21.78
N GLU A 106 -37.50 28.65 -21.68
CA GLU A 106 -38.84 29.12 -22.11
C GLU A 106 -39.05 28.89 -23.63
N GLU A 107 -38.05 29.20 -24.47
CA GLU A 107 -38.10 28.96 -25.93
C GLU A 107 -38.10 27.47 -26.31
N SER A 108 -37.63 26.57 -25.43
CA SER A 108 -37.65 25.12 -25.70
C SER A 108 -38.97 24.43 -25.32
N GLU A 109 -39.87 25.14 -24.64
CA GLU A 109 -41.19 24.63 -24.22
C GLU A 109 -42.33 25.04 -25.18
N GLU A 110 -42.08 25.92 -26.15
CA GLU A 110 -42.95 26.21 -27.31
C GLU A 110 -42.61 25.34 -28.53
#